data_AF-A0A1N6R8X1-F1
#
_entry.id   AF-A0A1N6R8X1-F1
#
_cell.length_a   1.000
_cell.length_b   1.000
_cell.length_c   1.000
_cell.angle_alpha   90.00
_cell.angle_beta   90.00
_cell.angle_gamma   90.00
#
_symmetry.space_group_name_H-M   'P 1'
#
loop_
_entity.id
_entity.type
_entity.pdbx_description
1 polymer ?
#
loop_
_entity_poly.entity_id
_entity_poly.type
_entity_poly.pdbx_seq_one_letter_code
_entity_poly.pdbx_strand_id
1 'polypeptide(L)' 'MKPLRYTTHCETAMAERLIDPDWVLATVHKPDWVVFDPSGPPLERRFRAVAEREKRILRVV' A
#
# COMPACT_ATOMS: atom_id res chain seq x y z
N MET A 1 6.26 -5.85 15.46
CA MET A 1 5.76 -5.09 14.28
C MET A 1 4.32 -4.69 14.57
N LYS A 2 3.91 -3.44 14.32
CA LYS A 2 2.54 -3.00 14.59
C LYS A 2 1.61 -3.60 13.52
N PRO A 3 0.52 -4.30 13.88
CA PRO A 3 -0.39 -4.89 12.90
C PRO A 3 -1.12 -3.81 12.09
N LEU A 4 -1.31 -4.06 10.80
CA LEU A 4 -2.14 -3.23 9.93
C LEU A 4 -3.62 -3.47 10.23
N ARG A 5 -4.40 -2.40 10.24
CA ARG A 5 -5.87 -2.48 10.28
C ARG A 5 -6.40 -1.91 8.98
N TYR A 6 -7.19 -2.72 8.28
CA TYR A 6 -7.83 -2.31 7.04
C TYR A 6 -9.22 -1.75 7.34
N THR A 7 -9.62 -0.73 6.59
CA THR A 7 -11.03 -0.34 6.53
C THR A 7 -11.76 -1.30 5.59
N THR A 8 -13.09 -1.38 5.68
CA THR A 8 -13.90 -2.18 4.75
C THR A 8 -13.66 -1.79 3.29
N HIS A 9 -13.46 -0.49 3.01
CA HIS A 9 -13.11 -0.03 1.67
C HIS A 9 -11.78 -0.62 1.18
N CYS A 10 -10.77 -0.67 2.05
CA CYS A 10 -9.48 -1.29 1.72
C CYS A 10 -9.62 -2.79 1.45
N GLU A 11 -10.38 -3.51 2.28
CA GLU A 11 -10.61 -4.95 2.12
C GLU A 11 -11.29 -5.25 0.78
N THR A 12 -12.36 -4.53 0.45
CA THR A 12 -13.04 -4.65 -0.85
C THR A 12 -12.11 -4.33 -2.02
N ALA A 13 -11.37 -3.22 -1.95
CA ALA A 13 -10.46 -2.82 -3.03
C ALA A 13 -9.31 -3.83 -3.23
N MET A 14 -8.80 -4.44 -2.16
CA MET A 14 -7.79 -5.50 -2.26
C MET A 14 -8.36 -6.76 -2.91
N ALA A 15 -9.56 -7.19 -2.51
CA ALA A 15 -10.22 -8.36 -3.08
C ALA A 15 -10.52 -8.20 -4.57
N GLU A 16 -11.12 -7.07 -4.97
CA GLU A 16 -11.48 -6.79 -6.37
C GLU A 16 -10.27 -6.71 -7.30
N ARG A 17 -9.15 -6.18 -6.79
CA ARG A 17 -7.93 -5.97 -7.59
C ARG A 17 -6.94 -7.12 -7.48
N LEU A 18 -7.26 -8.15 -6.69
CA LEU A 18 -6.40 -9.26 -6.36
C LEU A 18 -5.03 -8.78 -5.85
N ILE A 19 -5.07 -7.88 -4.86
CA ILE A 19 -3.88 -7.36 -4.18
C ILE A 19 -3.61 -8.27 -2.99
N ASP A 20 -2.39 -8.81 -2.95
CA ASP A 20 -1.93 -9.63 -1.84
C ASP A 20 -1.75 -8.78 -0.57
N PRO A 21 -2.40 -9.12 0.56
CA PRO A 21 -2.17 -8.47 1.84
C PRO A 21 -0.70 -8.46 2.28
N ASP A 22 0.09 -9.47 1.91
CA ASP A 22 1.52 -9.54 2.24
C ASP A 22 2.31 -8.49 1.45
N TRP A 23 1.91 -8.20 0.21
CA TRP A 23 2.49 -7.09 -0.56
C TRP A 23 2.19 -5.75 0.10
N VAL A 24 0.97 -5.55 0.62
CA VAL A 24 0.59 -4.32 1.35
C VAL A 24 1.41 -4.18 2.62
N LEU A 25 1.54 -5.25 3.41
CA LEU A 25 2.36 -5.28 4.61
C LEU A 25 3.82 -4.94 4.30
N ALA A 26 4.37 -5.56 3.25
CA ALA A 26 5.74 -5.32 2.82
C ALA A 26 5.93 -3.87 2.33
N THR A 27 4.94 -3.29 1.64
CA THR A 27 4.96 -1.89 1.18
C THR A 27 4.88 -0.91 2.34
N VAL A 28 4.08 -1.20 3.36
CA VAL A 28 4.04 -0.35 4.56
C VAL A 28 5.38 -0.41 5.30
N HIS A 29 5.99 -1.57 5.48
CA HIS A 29 7.20 -1.68 6.28
C HIS A 29 8.51 -1.39 5.53
N LYS A 30 8.55 -1.67 4.22
CA LYS A 30 9.71 -1.52 3.36
C LYS A 30 9.26 -0.96 2.00
N PRO A 31 8.81 0.30 1.94
CA PRO A 31 8.51 0.96 0.67
C PRO A 31 9.79 1.27 -0.10
N ASP A 32 9.66 1.40 -1.41
CA ASP A 32 10.73 1.92 -2.26
C ASP A 32 10.90 3.44 -2.05
N TRP A 33 9.79 4.17 -1.83
CA TRP A 33 9.82 5.56 -1.39
C TRP A 33 8.53 5.98 -0.67
N VAL A 34 8.60 7.11 0.03
CA VAL A 34 7.51 7.71 0.80
C VAL A 34 7.39 9.19 0.47
N VAL A 35 6.15 9.68 0.35
CA VAL A 35 5.85 11.13 0.28
C VAL A 35 4.66 11.45 1.19
N PHE A 36 4.55 12.69 1.64
CA PHE A 36 3.34 13.16 2.32
C PHE A 36 2.15 13.19 1.35
N ASP A 37 0.97 12.83 1.84
CA ASP A 37 -0.25 12.99 1.06
C ASP A 37 -0.57 14.48 0.89
N PRO A 38 -0.90 14.95 -0.32
CA PRO A 38 -1.41 16.29 -0.56
C PRO A 38 -2.61 16.70 0.31
N SER A 39 -3.38 15.76 0.86
CA SER A 39 -4.45 16.05 1.81
C SER A 39 -3.96 16.59 3.16
N GLY A 40 -2.66 16.47 3.44
CA GLY A 40 -2.00 17.01 4.62
C GLY A 40 -1.46 15.93 5.57
N PRO A 41 -0.47 16.26 6.41
CA PRO A 41 0.01 15.39 7.48
C PRO A 41 -1.10 14.99 8.47
N PRO A 42 -1.00 13.82 9.11
CA PRO A 42 0.12 12.90 9.11
C PRO A 42 0.05 11.81 8.01
N LEU A 43 -0.76 12.00 6.96
CA LEU A 43 -0.98 10.96 5.96
C LEU A 43 0.23 10.84 5.01
N GLU A 44 0.65 9.59 4.75
CA GLU A 44 1.78 9.26 3.89
C GLU A 44 1.33 8.36 2.74
N ARG A 45 1.92 8.56 1.57
CA ARG A 45 1.82 7.63 0.45
C ARG A 45 3.11 6.82 0.37
N ARG A 46 2.97 5.49 0.48
CA ARG A 46 4.07 4.53 0.41
C ARG A 46 4.00 3.78 -0.91
N PHE A 47 5.09 3.76 -1.64
CA PHE A 47 5.12 3.19 -2.99
C PHE A 47 6.03 2.00 -3.05
N ARG A 48 5.65 1.01 -3.86
CA ARG A 48 6.48 -0.14 -4.15
C ARG A 48 6.18 -0.71 -5.52
N ALA A 49 7.20 -1.26 -6.17
CA ALA A 49 7.00 -2.06 -7.38
C ALA A 49 6.33 -3.41 -7.07
N VAL A 50 5.45 -3.86 -7.94
CA VAL A 50 4.87 -5.21 -7.94
C VAL A 50 5.62 -6.04 -8.96
N ALA A 51 6.38 -7.05 -8.51
CA ALA A 51 7.22 -7.85 -9.40
C ALA A 51 6.37 -8.65 -10.40
N GLU A 52 5.22 -9.13 -9.96
CA GLU A 52 4.26 -9.98 -10.65
C GLU A 52 3.45 -9.23 -11.73
N ARG A 53 3.56 -7.91 -11.79
CA ARG A 53 2.83 -7.06 -12.75
C ARG A 53 3.75 -6.12 -13.51
N GLU A 54 4.77 -6.68 -14.17
CA GLU A 54 5.68 -5.92 -15.06
C GLU A 54 6.36 -4.72 -14.38
N LYS A 55 6.64 -4.83 -13.07
CA LYS A 55 7.20 -3.76 -12.24
C LYS A 55 6.32 -2.50 -12.16
N ARG A 56 5.00 -2.64 -12.33
CA ARG A 56 4.05 -1.55 -12.05
C ARG A 56 4.22 -1.09 -10.61
N ILE A 57 4.16 0.22 -10.43
CA ILE A 57 4.27 0.85 -9.12
C ILE A 57 2.86 1.04 -8.59
N LEU A 58 2.60 0.50 -7.42
CA LEU A 58 1.38 0.76 -6.66
C LEU A 58 1.70 1.63 -5.45
N ARG A 59 0.64 2.25 -4.91
CA ARG A 59 0.72 3.04 -3.69
C ARG A 59 -0.24 2.51 -2.63
N VAL A 60 0.19 2.59 -1.39
CA VAL A 60 -0.62 2.40 -0.17
C VAL A 60 -0.70 3.77 0.52
N VAL A 61 -1.90 4.14 0.97
CA VAL A 61 -2.20 5.41 1.66
C VAL A 61 -2.87 5.07 2.97
#